data_AF-A0A399EPD8-F1
#
_entry.id   AF-A0A399EPD8-F1
#
_cell.length_a   1.000
_cell.length_b   1.000
_cell.length_c   1.000
_cell.angle_alpha   90.00
_cell.angle_beta   90.00
_cell.angle_gamma   90.00
#
_symmetry.space_group_name_H-M   'P 1'
#
loop_
_entity.id
_entity.type
_entity.pdbx_description
1 polymer ?
#
loop_
_entity_poly.entity_id
_entity_poly.type
_entity_poly.pdbx_seq_one_letter_code
_entity_poly.pdbx_strand_id
1 'polypeptide(L)'
;MGLLLSSCVPTSGGLPPFVNPPASTPYGGEYANEILKLPVYPRSRTLDKREFGNGNSRVRFRVEGVNVRMIYNFFTDQIEDAGWGRNRLESEGQNRTWQGVYQRGIRLVRIRVQQEGNSDVYVLEVTFLQ
;
A
#
# COMPACT_ATOMS: atom_id res chain seq x y z
N MET A 1 13.08 42.03 -61.51
CA MET A 1 14.21 42.20 -60.59
C MET A 1 13.66 42.43 -59.19
N GLY A 2 13.90 41.48 -58.28
CA GLY A 2 13.80 41.60 -56.80
C GLY A 2 12.45 42.00 -56.19
N LEU A 3 12.11 41.67 -54.94
CA LEU A 3 12.77 40.94 -53.84
C LEU A 3 11.66 40.76 -52.77
N LEU A 4 11.64 39.59 -52.12
CA LEU A 4 11.45 39.39 -50.67
C LEU A 4 10.06 39.49 -49.96
N LEU A 5 9.69 38.31 -49.44
CA LEU A 5 9.51 37.97 -48.01
C LEU A 5 8.11 37.95 -47.36
N SER A 6 7.97 36.86 -46.59
CA SER A 6 7.21 36.67 -45.35
C SER A 6 5.71 36.37 -45.43
N SER A 7 5.42 35.09 -45.64
CA SER A 7 4.19 34.45 -45.14
C SER A 7 4.38 34.08 -43.67
N CYS A 8 3.67 34.76 -42.77
CA CYS A 8 3.47 34.33 -41.39
C CYS A 8 2.17 33.52 -41.31
N VAL A 9 2.29 32.21 -41.08
CA VAL A 9 1.15 31.33 -40.75
C VAL A 9 1.24 31.04 -39.24
N PRO A 10 0.32 31.51 -38.39
CA PRO A 10 0.23 31.01 -37.04
C PRO A 10 -0.51 29.66 -37.07
N THR A 11 0.27 28.59 -36.94
CA THR A 11 -0.21 27.29 -36.45
C THR A 11 -0.74 27.49 -35.03
N SER A 12 -2.01 27.14 -34.79
CA SER A 12 -2.48 26.78 -33.46
C SER A 12 -3.49 25.66 -33.61
N GLY A 13 -2.96 24.44 -33.50
CA GLY A 13 -3.75 23.23 -33.38
C GLY A 13 -4.54 23.28 -32.07
N GLY A 14 -5.85 23.40 -32.19
CA GLY A 14 -6.77 23.11 -31.10
C GLY A 14 -6.81 21.60 -30.90
N LEU A 15 -6.16 21.13 -29.83
CA LEU A 15 -6.32 19.76 -29.33
C LEU A 15 -7.81 19.47 -29.08
N PRO A 16 -8.30 18.25 -29.35
CA PRO A 16 -9.69 17.88 -29.07
C PRO A 16 -9.98 18.05 -27.58
N PRO A 17 -11.23 18.37 -27.19
CA PRO A 17 -11.60 18.55 -25.80
C PRO A 17 -11.22 17.30 -25.03
N PHE A 18 -10.26 17.44 -24.10
CA PHE A 18 -9.95 16.41 -23.14
C PHE A 18 -11.24 16.09 -22.39
N VAL A 19 -11.83 14.95 -22.72
CA VAL A 19 -12.73 14.24 -21.82
C VAL A 19 -11.87 13.98 -20.59
N ASN A 20 -12.04 14.80 -19.54
CA ASN A 20 -11.50 14.48 -18.24
C ASN A 20 -11.97 13.05 -17.95
N PRO A 21 -11.07 12.05 -17.85
CA PRO A 21 -11.48 10.78 -17.27
C PRO A 21 -12.10 11.13 -15.91
N PRO A 22 -13.18 10.46 -15.48
CA PRO A 22 -13.71 10.68 -14.15
C PRO A 22 -12.52 10.59 -13.20
N ALA A 23 -12.32 11.64 -12.40
CA ALA A 23 -11.29 11.65 -11.37
C ALA A 23 -11.36 10.30 -10.69
N SER A 24 -10.29 9.51 -10.82
CA SER A 24 -10.14 8.27 -10.07
C SER A 24 -10.46 8.67 -8.64
N THR A 25 -11.63 8.26 -8.14
CA THR A 25 -12.00 8.49 -6.75
C THR A 25 -10.78 8.07 -5.95
N PRO A 26 -10.15 8.96 -5.16
CA PRO A 26 -9.01 8.55 -4.35
C PRO A 26 -9.48 7.32 -3.59
N TYR A 27 -8.72 6.23 -3.72
CA TYR A 27 -8.92 4.99 -2.98
C TYR A 27 -9.53 5.31 -1.61
N GLY A 28 -10.83 5.03 -1.47
CA GLY A 28 -11.63 5.50 -0.35
C GLY A 28 -11.20 4.83 0.94
N GLY A 29 -10.20 5.40 1.61
CA GLY A 29 -10.35 5.90 2.97
C GLY A 29 -10.42 4.91 4.12
N GLU A 30 -9.89 3.69 3.99
CA GLU A 30 -9.60 2.87 5.18
C GLU A 30 -8.10 2.54 5.22
N TYR A 31 -7.42 2.93 6.29
CA TYR A 31 -6.09 2.42 6.58
C TYR A 31 -6.22 1.00 7.14
N ALA A 32 -5.28 0.13 6.81
CA ALA A 32 -5.14 -1.17 7.46
C ALA A 32 -4.70 -1.02 8.94
N ASN A 33 -4.07 0.11 9.28
CA ASN A 33 -3.82 0.54 10.65
C ASN A 33 -3.80 2.07 10.70
N GLU A 34 -4.67 2.69 11.49
CA GLU A 34 -4.77 4.16 11.56
C GLU A 34 -3.55 4.82 12.21
N ILE A 35 -2.87 4.14 13.13
CA ILE A 35 -1.73 4.68 13.89
C ILE A 35 -0.46 4.71 13.04
N LEU A 36 -0.20 3.63 12.32
CA LEU A 36 0.93 3.52 11.38
C LEU A 36 0.62 4.14 10.01
N LYS A 37 -0.64 4.55 9.78
CA LYS A 37 -1.14 5.00 8.47
C LYS A 37 -0.83 4.01 7.35
N LEU A 38 -0.89 2.71 7.66
CA LEU A 38 -0.68 1.66 6.66
C LEU A 38 -1.85 1.64 5.70
N PRO A 39 -1.65 1.77 4.38
CA PRO A 39 -2.73 1.69 3.40
C PRO A 39 -3.28 0.27 3.31
N VAL A 40 -4.47 0.11 2.73
CA VAL A 40 -4.97 -1.21 2.33
C VAL A 40 -4.15 -1.76 1.16
N TYR A 41 -3.98 -3.08 1.11
CA TYR A 41 -3.24 -3.73 0.02
C TYR A 41 -3.91 -3.46 -1.34
N PRO A 42 -3.16 -3.11 -2.40
CA PRO A 42 -3.75 -2.78 -3.69
C PRO A 42 -4.52 -3.95 -4.29
N ARG A 43 -5.67 -3.64 -4.91
CA ARG A 43 -6.60 -4.64 -5.51
C ARG A 43 -7.09 -5.71 -4.53
N SER A 44 -6.94 -5.49 -3.23
CA SER A 44 -7.53 -6.36 -2.22
C SER A 44 -8.96 -5.96 -1.89
N ARG A 45 -9.72 -6.92 -1.37
CA ARG A 45 -11.03 -6.70 -0.78
C ARG A 45 -10.96 -6.97 0.71
N THR A 46 -11.17 -5.96 1.54
CA THR A 46 -11.28 -6.13 2.99
C THR A 46 -12.49 -6.99 3.33
N LEU A 47 -12.29 -7.99 4.19
CA LEU A 47 -13.29 -8.93 4.68
C LEU A 47 -13.67 -8.65 6.14
N ASP A 48 -12.69 -8.33 6.97
CA ASP A 48 -12.86 -7.99 8.38
C ASP A 48 -11.75 -7.00 8.79
N LYS A 49 -12.09 -5.99 9.60
CA LYS A 49 -11.12 -5.06 10.16
C LYS A 49 -11.45 -4.86 11.64
N ARG A 50 -10.44 -5.01 12.49
CA ARG A 50 -10.53 -4.75 13.93
C ARG A 50 -9.35 -3.90 14.35
N GLU A 51 -9.64 -2.79 15.01
CA GLU A 51 -8.63 -1.96 15.66
C GLU A 51 -8.84 -2.05 17.17
N PHE A 52 -7.73 -2.21 17.89
CA PHE A 52 -7.72 -2.31 19.33
C PHE A 52 -7.21 -0.99 19.91
N GLY A 53 -7.71 -0.58 21.08
CA GLY A 53 -7.42 0.72 21.68
C GLY A 53 -5.93 0.98 22.01
N ASN A 54 -5.08 -0.04 21.94
CA ASN A 54 -3.63 0.06 22.11
C ASN A 54 -2.86 0.31 20.79
N GLY A 55 -3.56 0.56 19.69
CA GLY A 55 -2.98 0.77 18.36
C GLY A 55 -2.76 -0.52 17.57
N ASN A 56 -2.99 -1.69 18.17
CA ASN A 56 -2.96 -2.95 17.44
C ASN A 56 -4.10 -2.98 16.43
N SER A 57 -3.88 -3.63 15.30
CA SER A 57 -4.95 -3.89 14.35
C SER A 57 -4.84 -5.29 13.76
N ARG A 58 -5.98 -5.82 13.35
CA ARG A 58 -6.09 -7.04 12.57
C ARG A 58 -6.99 -6.77 11.39
N VAL A 59 -6.46 -6.99 10.19
CA VAL A 59 -7.19 -6.81 8.94
C VAL A 59 -7.13 -8.09 8.15
N ARG A 60 -8.29 -8.59 7.78
CA ARG A 60 -8.46 -9.77 6.96
C ARG A 60 -8.96 -9.32 5.61
N PHE A 61 -8.27 -9.72 4.54
CA PHE A 61 -8.57 -9.27 3.19
C PHE A 61 -8.29 -10.36 2.17
N ARG A 62 -8.95 -10.27 1.02
CA ARG A 62 -8.77 -11.19 -0.11
C ARG A 62 -7.99 -10.53 -1.24
N VAL A 63 -7.00 -11.20 -1.81
CA VAL A 63 -6.31 -10.76 -3.02
C VAL A 63 -5.85 -11.95 -3.86
N GLU A 64 -6.25 -11.99 -5.13
CA GLU A 64 -6.01 -13.13 -6.02
C GLU A 64 -4.64 -13.05 -6.69
N GLY A 65 -3.97 -14.20 -6.87
CA GLY A 65 -2.75 -14.31 -7.66
C GLY A 65 -1.49 -13.70 -7.03
N VAL A 66 -1.52 -13.40 -5.74
CA VAL A 66 -0.40 -12.84 -4.97
C VAL A 66 0.02 -13.87 -3.92
N ASN A 67 1.30 -13.91 -3.53
CA ASN A 67 1.76 -14.74 -2.41
C ASN A 67 2.01 -13.90 -1.15
N VAL A 68 1.97 -14.56 0.02
CA VAL A 68 2.14 -13.90 1.32
C VAL A 68 3.41 -13.04 1.44
N ARG A 69 4.52 -13.44 0.78
CA ARG A 69 5.77 -12.66 0.78
C ARG A 69 5.60 -11.30 0.10
N MET A 70 4.93 -11.23 -1.06
CA MET A 70 4.68 -9.95 -1.75
C MET A 70 3.83 -9.00 -0.89
N ILE A 71 2.84 -9.55 -0.20
CA ILE A 71 1.97 -8.78 0.70
C ILE A 71 2.77 -8.24 1.88
N TYR A 72 3.56 -9.10 2.52
CA TYR A 72 4.43 -8.70 3.62
C TYR A 72 5.46 -7.63 3.20
N ASN A 73 6.07 -7.78 2.02
CA ASN A 73 7.02 -6.80 1.51
C ASN A 73 6.36 -5.44 1.28
N PHE A 74 5.17 -5.39 0.66
CA PHE A 74 4.43 -4.14 0.51
C PHE A 74 4.23 -3.41 1.84
N PHE A 75 3.75 -4.10 2.87
CA PHE A 75 3.57 -3.46 4.18
C PHE A 75 4.90 -3.06 4.83
N THR A 76 5.96 -3.81 4.56
CA THR A 76 7.34 -3.50 4.98
C THR A 76 7.83 -2.20 4.34
N ASP A 77 7.64 -2.02 3.03
CA ASP A 77 7.99 -0.79 2.34
C ASP A 77 7.23 0.42 2.91
N GLN A 78 5.93 0.26 3.20
CA GLN A 78 5.11 1.34 3.78
C GLN A 78 5.55 1.74 5.20
N ILE A 79 5.87 0.76 6.06
CA ILE A 79 6.34 1.05 7.43
C ILE A 79 7.76 1.64 7.43
N GLU A 80 8.64 1.18 6.54
CA GLU A 80 9.99 1.71 6.39
C GLU A 80 9.98 3.15 5.83
N ASP A 81 9.13 3.45 4.84
CA ASP A 81 8.90 4.82 4.34
C ASP A 81 8.37 5.75 5.45
N ALA A 82 7.53 5.23 6.35
CA ALA A 82 7.08 5.94 7.55
C ALA A 82 8.16 6.11 8.64
N GLY A 83 9.41 5.69 8.38
CA GLY A 83 10.59 5.91 9.23
C GLY A 83 10.78 4.88 10.34
N TRP A 84 10.19 3.69 10.21
CA TRP A 84 10.43 2.58 11.14
C TRP A 84 11.52 1.66 10.60
N GLY A 85 12.61 1.49 11.34
CA GLY A 85 13.69 0.59 10.95
C GLY A 85 13.36 -0.86 11.29
N ARG A 86 13.68 -1.80 10.39
CA ARG A 86 13.62 -3.23 10.72
C ARG A 86 14.60 -3.56 11.85
N ASN A 87 14.08 -4.08 12.95
CA ASN A 87 14.86 -4.54 14.09
C ASN A 87 15.19 -6.04 13.97
N ARG A 88 14.17 -6.89 13.76
CA ARG A 88 14.33 -8.35 13.69
C ARG A 88 13.33 -8.97 12.73
N LEU A 89 13.78 -9.90 11.89
CA LEU A 89 12.88 -10.83 11.18
C LEU A 89 12.61 -12.03 12.09
N GLU A 90 11.34 -12.35 12.37
CA GLU A 90 10.98 -13.40 13.33
C GLU A 90 10.46 -14.69 12.68
N SER A 91 9.85 -14.63 11.49
CA SER A 91 9.47 -15.84 10.74
C SER A 91 9.33 -15.52 9.26
N GLU A 92 9.81 -16.45 8.45
CA GLU A 92 9.79 -16.41 6.99
C GLU A 92 9.27 -17.75 6.47
N GLY A 93 8.14 -17.73 5.75
CA GLY A 93 7.63 -18.88 4.99
C GLY A 93 7.09 -20.05 5.81
N GLN A 94 7.33 -20.10 7.12
CA GLN A 94 6.80 -21.14 8.00
C GLN A 94 5.28 -20.97 8.13
N ASN A 95 4.53 -22.03 7.82
CA ASN A 95 3.05 -22.01 7.83
C ASN A 95 2.44 -20.83 7.04
N ARG A 96 3.05 -20.47 5.90
CA ARG A 96 2.61 -19.35 5.04
C ARG A 96 2.45 -18.03 5.81
N THR A 97 3.33 -17.84 6.78
CA THR A 97 3.39 -16.66 7.64
C THR A 97 4.71 -15.94 7.43
N TRP A 98 4.63 -14.62 7.42
CA TRP A 98 5.77 -13.73 7.39
C TRP A 98 5.61 -12.71 8.51
N GLN A 99 6.64 -12.54 9.33
CA GLN A 99 6.61 -11.56 10.42
C GLN A 99 7.97 -10.91 10.66
N GLY A 100 7.92 -9.63 11.00
CA GLY A 100 9.08 -8.87 11.43
C GLY A 100 8.71 -7.83 12.47
N VAL A 101 9.70 -7.48 13.29
CA VAL A 101 9.65 -6.42 14.30
C VAL A 101 10.39 -5.21 13.75
N TYR A 102 9.73 -4.07 13.86
CA TYR A 102 10.19 -2.77 13.43
C TYR A 102 10.27 -1.83 14.63
N GLN A 103 11.20 -0.89 14.59
CA GLN A 103 11.50 0.02 15.68
C GLN A 103 11.50 1.46 15.20
N ARG A 104 10.93 2.35 16.02
CA ARG A 104 11.07 3.80 15.86
C ARG A 104 11.27 4.44 17.23
N GLY A 105 12.50 4.88 17.50
CA GLY A 105 12.91 5.34 18.83
C GLY A 105 12.80 4.20 19.84
N ILE A 106 12.00 4.39 20.89
CA ILE A 106 11.73 3.38 21.93
C ILE A 106 10.55 2.45 21.59
N ARG A 107 9.81 2.71 20.50
CA ARG A 107 8.61 1.95 20.15
C ARG A 107 8.97 0.76 19.28
N LEU A 108 8.40 -0.39 19.59
CA LEU A 108 8.50 -1.61 18.79
C LEU A 108 7.13 -1.98 18.24
N VAL A 109 7.09 -2.41 16.99
CA VAL A 109 5.87 -2.91 16.35
C VAL A 109 6.17 -4.16 15.54
N ARG A 110 5.36 -5.19 15.73
CA ARG A 110 5.39 -6.42 14.95
C ARG A 110 4.37 -6.31 13.84
N ILE A 111 4.83 -6.54 12.61
CA ILE A 111 3.99 -6.73 11.43
C ILE A 111 4.01 -8.20 11.09
N ARG A 112 2.84 -8.82 11.06
CA ARG A 112 2.65 -10.22 10.68
C ARG A 112 1.63 -10.33 9.56
N VAL A 113 1.97 -11.06 8.51
CA VAL A 113 1.06 -11.41 7.44
C VAL A 113 0.98 -12.92 7.35
N GLN A 114 -0.23 -13.46 7.37
CA GLN A 114 -0.50 -14.89 7.27
C GLN A 114 -1.52 -15.17 6.18
N GLN A 115 -1.27 -16.20 5.36
CA GLN A 115 -2.25 -16.72 4.42
C GLN A 115 -3.16 -17.77 5.09
N GLU A 116 -4.47 -17.66 4.90
CA GLU A 116 -5.44 -18.63 5.42
C GLU A 116 -5.53 -19.87 4.53
N GLY A 117 -4.87 -20.96 4.97
CA GLY A 117 -4.86 -22.23 4.24
C GLY A 117 -4.36 -22.05 2.82
N ASN A 118 -5.04 -22.67 1.86
CA ASN A 118 -4.78 -22.54 0.41
C ASN A 118 -5.71 -21.56 -0.29
N SER A 119 -6.11 -20.50 0.41
CA SER A 119 -7.02 -19.48 -0.10
C SER A 119 -6.28 -18.19 -0.47
N ASP A 120 -6.94 -17.34 -1.25
CA ASP A 120 -6.52 -15.96 -1.53
C ASP A 120 -6.80 -14.99 -0.37
N VAL A 121 -7.00 -15.51 0.84
CA VAL A 121 -7.34 -14.73 2.03
C VAL A 121 -6.11 -14.60 2.92
N TYR A 122 -5.86 -13.37 3.35
CA TYR A 122 -4.71 -12.98 4.12
C TYR A 122 -5.15 -12.22 5.37
N VAL A 123 -4.36 -12.36 6.41
CA VAL A 123 -4.52 -11.65 7.68
C VAL A 123 -3.26 -10.84 7.90
N LEU A 124 -3.40 -9.51 7.93
CA LEU A 124 -2.40 -8.59 8.46
C LEU A 124 -2.70 -8.36 9.94
N GLU A 125 -1.70 -8.58 10.78
CA GLU A 125 -1.71 -8.22 12.20
C GLU A 125 -0.61 -7.20 12.45
N VAL A 126 -0.99 -6.12 13.14
CA VAL A 126 -0.10 -5.08 13.64
C VAL A 126 -0.17 -5.12 15.16
N THR A 127 0.98 -5.34 15.80
CA THR A 127 1.06 -5.45 17.27
C THR A 127 2.15 -4.53 17.80
N PHE A 128 1.78 -3.50 18.54
CA PHE A 128 2.72 -2.68 19.29
C PHE A 128 3.24 -3.48 20.50
N LEU A 129 4.55 -3.65 20.57
CA LEU A 129 5.22 -4.35 21.66
C LEU A 129 5.59 -3.28 22.70
N GLN A 130 4.95 -3.33 23.86
CA GLN A 130 5.20 -2.45 25.01
C GLN A 130 6.32 -3.01 25.88
#